data_AF-Q29Q74-F1
#
_entry.id   AF-Q29Q74-F1
#
_cell.length_a   1.000
_cell.length_b   1.000
_cell.length_c   1.000
_cell.angle_alpha   90.00
_cell.angle_beta   90.00
_cell.angle_gamma   90.00
#
_symmetry.space_group_name_H-M   'P 1'
#
loop_
_entity.id
_entity.type
_entity.pdbx_description
1 polymer ?
#
loop_
_entity_poly.entity_id
_entity_poly.type
_entity_poly.pdbx_seq_one_letter_code
_entity_poly.pdbx_strand_id
1 'polypeptide(L)'
;MEETTWGQRIQAVTHILTNPTTKPSLYSQFFIGAIIPNYVSWDYPPVYSPTHLRQWWVSQFFKRVSRFGLPDTSWRSNSPYYQPPAAVMAVGVEEGKWGKEERREYARKRLRRKRLVNEVNPYIPLLVPNLLLFTLLLWDPLPE
;
A
#
# COMPACT_ATOMS: atom_id res chain seq x y z
N MET A 1 9.12 -20.80 4.75
CA MET A 1 9.92 -19.55 4.68
C MET A 1 11.33 -19.97 4.35
N GLU A 2 11.71 -19.90 3.08
CA GLU A 2 12.95 -20.52 2.58
C GLU A 2 14.25 -20.00 3.20
N GLU A 3 15.23 -20.89 3.08
CA GLU A 3 16.68 -20.93 3.35
C GLU A 3 17.48 -19.69 2.91
N THR A 4 16.96 -18.51 3.17
CA THR A 4 17.65 -17.25 2.94
C THR A 4 18.31 -16.82 4.23
N THR A 5 19.63 -16.62 4.19
CA THR A 5 20.37 -16.13 5.35
C THR A 5 19.91 -14.72 5.71
N TRP A 6 20.01 -14.33 6.99
CA TRP A 6 19.65 -12.98 7.42
C TRP A 6 20.43 -11.89 6.66
N GLY A 7 21.71 -12.14 6.36
CA GLY A 7 22.55 -11.23 5.57
C GLY A 7 22.02 -11.00 4.16
N GLN A 8 21.60 -12.07 3.48
CA GLN A 8 20.95 -12.01 2.17
C GLN A 8 19.67 -11.16 2.20
N ARG A 9 18.83 -11.34 3.23
CA ARG A 9 17.61 -10.53 3.40
C ARG A 9 17.92 -9.05 3.57
N ILE A 10 18.93 -8.71 4.37
CA ILE A 10 19.40 -7.32 4.51
C ILE A 10 19.87 -6.76 3.17
N GLN A 11 20.61 -7.55 2.38
CA GLN A 11 21.11 -7.12 1.08
C GLN A 11 19.96 -6.82 0.09
N ALA A 12 18.94 -7.69 0.03
CA ALA A 12 17.75 -7.47 -0.79
C ALA A 12 16.99 -6.22 -0.35
N VAL A 13 16.76 -6.05 0.95
CA VAL A 13 16.09 -4.86 1.50
C VAL A 13 16.90 -3.59 1.18
N THR A 14 18.21 -3.63 1.34
CA THR A 14 19.10 -2.51 1.03
C THR A 14 19.03 -2.11 -0.45
N HIS A 15 19.03 -3.08 -1.36
CA HIS A 15 18.89 -2.82 -2.79
C HIS A 15 17.56 -2.12 -3.11
N ILE A 16 16.46 -2.57 -2.49
CA ILE A 16 15.12 -2.02 -2.73
C ILE A 16 14.96 -0.62 -2.14
N LEU A 17 15.50 -0.39 -0.95
CA LEU A 17 15.44 0.91 -0.29
C LEU A 17 16.32 1.94 -0.98
N THR A 18 17.47 1.54 -1.54
CA THR A 18 18.37 2.47 -2.24
C THR A 18 17.90 2.80 -3.65
N ASN A 19 17.19 1.88 -4.32
CA ASN A 19 16.68 2.07 -5.68
C ASN A 19 15.16 1.85 -5.75
N PRO A 20 14.34 2.73 -5.15
CA PRO A 20 12.89 2.60 -5.20
C PRO A 20 12.42 2.80 -6.65
N THR A 21 11.96 1.72 -7.30
CA THR A 21 11.46 1.76 -8.68
C THR A 21 10.17 0.97 -8.81
N THR A 22 9.27 1.46 -9.65
CA THR A 22 8.07 0.72 -10.10
C THR A 22 8.34 -0.16 -11.32
N LYS A 23 9.48 0.06 -12.00
CA LYS A 23 9.96 -0.71 -13.14
C LYS A 23 11.35 -1.26 -12.81
N PRO A 24 11.45 -2.41 -12.12
CA PRO A 24 12.75 -2.98 -11.79
C PRO A 24 13.51 -3.35 -13.07
N SER A 25 14.79 -2.98 -13.15
CA SER A 25 15.68 -3.39 -14.24
C SER A 25 15.87 -4.90 -14.23
N LEU A 26 16.22 -5.51 -15.36
CA LEU A 26 16.48 -6.96 -15.44
C LEU A 26 17.51 -7.40 -14.39
N TYR A 27 18.58 -6.62 -14.21
CA TYR A 27 19.58 -6.86 -13.17
C TYR A 27 18.95 -6.98 -11.78
N SER A 28 18.12 -6.00 -11.39
CA SER A 28 17.46 -6.04 -10.08
C SER A 28 16.50 -7.21 -9.92
N GLN A 29 15.83 -7.64 -11.00
CA GLN A 29 14.95 -8.80 -10.98
C GLN A 29 15.74 -10.10 -10.73
N PHE A 30 16.82 -10.33 -11.48
CA PHE A 30 17.68 -11.51 -11.28
C PHE A 30 18.37 -11.49 -9.92
N PHE A 31 18.84 -10.32 -9.48
CA PHE A 31 19.50 -10.16 -8.19
C PHE A 31 18.57 -10.51 -7.03
N ILE A 32 17.38 -9.93 -6.98
CA ILE A 32 16.40 -10.22 -5.92
C ILE A 32 15.91 -11.67 -6.02
N GLY A 33 15.65 -12.16 -7.24
CA GLY A 33 15.24 -13.55 -7.46
C GLY A 33 16.30 -14.56 -6.99
N ALA A 34 17.59 -14.26 -7.11
CA ALA A 34 18.67 -15.12 -6.64
C ALA A 34 18.76 -15.15 -5.11
N ILE A 35 18.45 -14.02 -4.46
CA ILE A 35 18.50 -13.89 -3.00
C ILE A 35 17.25 -14.49 -2.35
N ILE A 36 16.06 -14.27 -2.93
CA ILE A 36 14.76 -14.70 -2.38
C ILE A 36 13.95 -15.38 -3.49
N PRO A 37 14.12 -16.70 -3.71
CA PRO A 37 13.61 -17.36 -4.90
C PRO A 37 12.08 -17.55 -4.94
N ASN A 38 11.37 -17.70 -3.81
CA ASN A 38 9.94 -18.08 -3.85
C ASN A 38 8.99 -17.11 -3.11
N TYR A 39 9.31 -15.82 -3.04
CA TYR A 39 8.38 -14.84 -2.44
C TYR A 39 7.33 -14.34 -3.45
N VAL A 40 6.10 -14.86 -3.35
CA VAL A 40 5.01 -14.64 -4.32
C VAL A 40 4.33 -13.26 -4.20
N SER A 41 4.30 -12.66 -3.01
CA SER A 41 3.62 -11.38 -2.76
C SER A 41 4.48 -10.14 -3.07
N TRP A 42 5.59 -10.30 -3.79
CA TRP A 42 6.49 -9.20 -4.13
C TRP A 42 6.27 -8.62 -5.53
N ASP A 43 6.81 -7.44 -5.77
CA ASP A 43 6.86 -6.79 -7.08
C ASP A 43 7.93 -7.38 -8.01
N TYR A 44 8.89 -8.14 -7.47
CA TYR A 44 9.94 -8.82 -8.25
C TYR A 44 9.50 -10.24 -8.62
N PRO A 45 9.63 -10.67 -9.89
CA PRO A 45 9.25 -12.00 -10.30
C PRO A 45 10.19 -13.06 -9.71
N PRO A 46 9.67 -14.22 -9.28
CA PRO A 46 10.50 -15.34 -8.84
C PRO A 46 11.08 -16.07 -10.07
N VAL A 47 12.18 -15.55 -10.61
CA VAL A 47 12.73 -16.02 -11.91
C VAL A 47 13.21 -17.47 -11.86
N TYR A 48 13.74 -17.91 -10.71
CA TYR A 48 14.33 -19.24 -10.55
C TYR A 48 13.32 -20.33 -10.11
N SER A 49 12.06 -19.98 -9.84
CA SER A 49 11.04 -20.95 -9.43
C SER A 49 9.83 -20.94 -10.38
N PRO A 50 9.83 -21.78 -11.44
CA PRO A 50 8.78 -21.78 -12.45
C PRO A 50 7.40 -22.14 -11.87
N THR A 51 7.35 -22.93 -10.80
CA THR A 51 6.13 -23.29 -10.08
C THR A 51 5.45 -22.08 -9.43
N HIS A 52 6.23 -21.19 -8.82
CA HIS A 52 5.73 -19.99 -8.15
C HIS A 52 5.52 -18.82 -9.10
N LEU A 53 6.17 -18.82 -10.28
CA LEU A 53 6.00 -17.80 -11.30
C LEU A 53 4.53 -17.65 -11.73
N ARG A 54 3.79 -18.75 -11.91
CA ARG A 54 2.35 -18.69 -12.24
C ARG A 54 1.54 -18.05 -11.12
N GLN A 55 1.80 -18.43 -9.86
CA GLN A 55 1.12 -17.86 -8.70
C GLN A 55 1.44 -16.36 -8.54
N TRP A 56 2.68 -15.97 -8.81
CA TRP A 56 3.12 -14.59 -8.80
C TRP A 56 2.41 -13.74 -9.85
N TRP A 57 2.30 -14.23 -11.09
CA TRP A 57 1.55 -13.53 -12.14
C TRP A 57 0.09 -13.31 -11.77
N VAL A 58 -0.57 -14.34 -11.23
CA VAL A 58 -1.96 -14.26 -10.77
C VAL A 58 -2.10 -13.26 -9.62
N SER A 59 -1.19 -13.30 -8.64
CA SER A 59 -1.11 -12.34 -7.52
C SER A 59 -0.96 -10.90 -8.02
N GLN A 60 -0.03 -10.66 -8.93
CA GLN A 60 0.20 -9.34 -9.53
C GLN A 60 -0.98 -8.85 -10.37
N PHE A 61 -1.64 -9.75 -11.09
CA PHE A 61 -2.85 -9.43 -11.85
C PHE A 61 -3.96 -8.97 -10.90
N PHE A 62 -4.27 -9.73 -9.85
CA PHE A 62 -5.29 -9.32 -8.86
C PHE A 62 -4.91 -8.03 -8.13
N LYS A 63 -3.63 -7.83 -7.80
CA LYS A 63 -3.12 -6.58 -7.20
C LYS A 63 -3.38 -5.37 -8.11
N ARG A 64 -3.22 -5.53 -9.43
CA ARG A 64 -3.49 -4.47 -10.40
C ARG A 64 -4.98 -4.24 -10.63
N VAL A 65 -5.77 -5.31 -10.75
CA VAL A 65 -7.22 -5.25 -10.98
C VAL A 65 -7.95 -4.65 -9.79
N SER A 66 -7.62 -5.07 -8.56
CA SER A 66 -8.22 -4.52 -7.33
C SER A 66 -8.03 -3.02 -7.16
N ARG A 67 -7.05 -2.43 -7.84
CA ARG A 67 -6.75 -0.99 -7.81
C ARG A 67 -7.27 -0.23 -9.02
N PHE A 68 -7.99 -0.90 -9.91
CA PHE A 68 -8.52 -0.29 -11.13
C PHE A 68 -7.46 0.47 -11.95
N GLY A 69 -6.23 -0.06 -11.98
CA GLY A 69 -5.11 0.55 -12.72
C GLY A 69 -4.42 1.73 -12.03
N LEU A 70 -4.80 2.10 -10.80
CA LEU A 70 -4.09 3.12 -10.04
C LEU A 70 -2.70 2.61 -9.61
N PRO A 71 -1.65 3.46 -9.68
CA PRO A 71 -0.30 3.06 -9.30
C PRO A 71 -0.19 2.78 -7.80
N ASP A 72 0.87 2.06 -7.40
CA ASP A 72 1.26 1.88 -6.00
C ASP A 72 1.70 3.23 -5.41
N THR A 73 0.74 4.00 -4.88
CA THR A 73 1.04 5.30 -4.30
C THR A 73 1.34 5.16 -2.82
N SER A 74 2.43 5.76 -2.35
CA SER A 74 2.66 5.85 -0.92
C SER A 74 1.88 7.01 -0.32
N TRP A 75 1.19 6.80 0.81
CA TRP A 75 0.59 7.87 1.60
C TRP A 75 1.63 8.72 2.36
N ARG A 76 2.91 8.32 2.29
CA ARG A 76 3.99 9.02 2.98
C ARG A 76 4.06 10.46 2.48
N SER A 77 4.18 11.40 3.40
CA SER A 77 4.42 12.81 3.03
C SER A 77 5.71 12.91 2.22
N ASN A 78 5.76 13.77 1.20
CA ASN A 78 6.97 14.10 0.45
C ASN A 78 7.99 14.89 1.30
N SER A 79 8.27 14.43 2.52
CA SER A 79 9.23 15.07 3.41
C SER A 79 10.64 14.67 3.01
N PRO A 80 11.58 15.62 2.87
CA PRO A 80 12.98 15.35 2.58
C PRO A 80 13.65 14.55 3.70
N TYR A 81 13.01 14.48 4.87
CA TYR A 81 13.47 13.69 6.01
C TYR A 81 13.07 12.22 5.93
N TYR A 82 12.13 11.83 5.06
CA TYR A 82 11.84 10.42 4.82
C TYR A 82 12.77 9.89 3.73
N GLN A 83 13.60 8.92 4.11
CA GLN A 83 14.43 8.16 3.18
C GLN A 83 13.99 6.69 3.17
N PRO A 84 13.82 6.08 1.98
CA PRO A 84 13.87 6.71 0.66
C PRO A 84 12.64 7.58 0.35
N PRO A 85 12.75 8.53 -0.60
CA PRO A 85 11.60 9.25 -1.13
C PRO A 85 10.59 8.28 -1.77
N ALA A 86 9.32 8.68 -1.81
CA ALA A 86 8.28 7.88 -2.45
C ALA A 86 8.54 7.74 -3.96
N ALA A 87 8.47 6.52 -4.49
CA ALA A 87 8.60 6.28 -5.93
C ALA A 87 7.44 6.89 -6.73
N VAL A 88 6.21 6.82 -6.19
CA VAL A 88 5.01 7.42 -6.79
C VAL A 88 4.22 8.14 -5.70
N MET A 89 3.95 9.42 -5.95
CA MET A 89 3.14 10.27 -5.09
C MET A 89 1.66 9.89 -5.20
N ALA A 90 0.95 9.92 -4.08
CA ALA A 90 -0.50 9.75 -4.08
C ALA A 90 -1.20 10.89 -4.81
N VAL A 91 -2.30 10.55 -5.50
CA VAL A 91 -3.13 11.53 -6.20
C VAL A 91 -3.61 12.58 -5.21
N GLY A 92 -3.32 13.85 -5.48
CA GLY A 92 -3.65 14.98 -4.60
C GLY A 92 -2.58 15.34 -3.56
N VAL A 93 -1.46 14.63 -3.50
CA VAL A 93 -0.31 15.02 -2.68
C VAL A 93 0.67 15.82 -3.56
N GLU A 94 0.71 17.13 -3.35
CA GLU A 94 1.65 18.03 -4.01
C GLU A 94 3.10 17.70 -3.64
N GLU A 95 4.04 17.99 -4.55
CA GLU A 95 5.46 17.94 -4.25
C GLU A 95 5.77 18.86 -3.06
N GLY A 96 5.98 18.24 -1.90
CA GLY A 96 6.33 18.95 -0.67
C GLY A 96 7.57 19.81 -0.86
N LYS A 97 7.39 21.12 -0.94
CA LYS A 97 8.43 22.10 -0.71
C LYS A 97 8.52 22.35 0.81
N TRP A 98 9.73 22.26 1.37
CA TRP A 98 9.96 22.31 2.82
C TRP A 98 10.75 23.54 3.26
N GLY A 99 10.52 24.68 2.61
CA GLY A 99 10.96 25.98 3.09
C GLY A 99 10.36 26.30 4.47
N LYS A 100 10.96 27.25 5.18
CA LYS A 100 10.49 27.66 6.53
C LYS A 100 9.04 28.15 6.52
N GLU A 101 8.64 28.83 5.45
CA GLU A 101 7.29 29.40 5.26
C GLU A 101 6.28 28.30 4.92
N GLU A 102 6.59 27.46 3.94
CA GLU A 102 5.75 26.34 3.50
C GLU A 102 5.48 25.35 4.63
N ARG A 103 6.45 25.10 5.52
CA ARG A 103 6.24 24.30 6.74
C ARG A 103 5.16 24.88 7.64
N ARG A 104 5.17 26.20 7.84
CA ARG A 104 4.16 26.90 8.65
C ARG A 104 2.81 26.82 7.98
N GLU A 105 2.75 26.99 6.66
CA GLU A 105 1.52 26.84 5.89
C GLU A 105 0.97 25.41 5.93
N TYR A 106 1.82 24.40 5.79
CA TYR A 106 1.44 22.99 5.90
C TYR A 106 0.88 22.68 7.29
N ALA A 107 1.51 23.19 8.36
CA ALA A 107 1.00 23.04 9.72
C ALA A 107 -0.38 23.70 9.89
N ARG A 108 -0.57 24.91 9.34
CA ARG A 108 -1.88 25.60 9.33
C ARG A 108 -2.93 24.82 8.53
N LYS A 109 -2.59 24.32 7.33
CA LYS A 109 -3.46 23.47 6.51
C LYS A 109 -3.84 22.19 7.28
N ARG A 110 -2.90 21.55 7.99
CA ARG A 110 -3.16 20.36 8.80
C ARG A 110 -4.13 20.65 9.95
N LEU A 111 -3.96 21.77 10.65
CA LEU A 111 -4.89 22.20 11.71
C LEU A 111 -6.29 22.49 11.18
N ARG A 112 -6.40 22.98 9.94
CA ARG A 112 -7.68 23.26 9.27
C ARG A 112 -8.36 22.03 8.66
N ARG A 113 -7.67 20.89 8.49
CA ARG A 113 -8.33 19.68 7.98
C ARG A 113 -9.44 19.29 8.96
N LYS A 114 -10.69 19.51 8.56
CA LYS A 114 -11.85 18.99 9.28
C LYS A 114 -11.65 17.47 9.44
N ARG A 115 -11.83 16.94 10.65
CA ARG A 115 -11.93 15.49 10.81
C ARG A 115 -13.07 15.05 9.90
N LEU A 116 -12.81 14.13 8.97
CA LEU A 116 -13.83 13.58 8.04
C LEU A 116 -15.10 13.08 8.77
N VAL A 117 -14.98 12.84 10.07
CA VAL A 117 -16.06 12.39 10.96
C VAL A 117 -16.99 13.51 11.43
N ASN A 118 -16.63 14.79 11.27
CA ASN A 118 -17.43 15.88 11.87
C ASN A 118 -18.74 16.19 11.15
N GLU A 119 -18.95 15.76 9.91
CA GLU A 119 -20.15 16.12 9.16
C GLU A 119 -21.29 15.11 9.31
N VAL A 120 -21.01 13.91 9.82
CA VAL A 120 -22.03 12.89 10.12
C VAL A 120 -22.28 12.87 11.62
N ASN A 121 -23.55 12.96 12.03
CA ASN A 121 -23.91 12.85 13.44
C ASN A 121 -23.32 11.54 14.02
N PRO A 122 -22.56 11.58 15.13
CA PRO A 122 -21.88 10.41 15.69
C PRO A 122 -22.81 9.23 16.02
N TYR A 123 -24.12 9.46 16.14
CA TYR A 123 -25.11 8.40 16.32
C TYR A 123 -25.42 7.62 15.03
N ILE A 124 -25.27 8.20 13.83
CA ILE A 124 -25.64 7.56 12.57
C ILE A 124 -24.81 6.27 12.31
N PRO A 125 -23.46 6.25 12.47
CA PRO A 125 -22.67 5.03 12.30
C PRO A 125 -23.03 3.91 13.28
N LEU A 126 -23.68 4.24 14.41
CA LEU A 126 -24.11 3.29 15.42
C LEU A 126 -25.57 2.85 15.22
N LEU A 127 -26.46 3.79 14.88
CA LEU A 127 -27.89 3.54 14.70
C LEU A 127 -28.18 2.78 13.40
N VAL A 128 -27.55 3.12 12.28
CA VAL A 128 -27.83 2.51 10.97
C VAL A 128 -27.60 0.99 10.98
N PRO A 129 -26.43 0.45 11.42
CA PRO A 129 -26.24 -0.99 11.47
C PRO A 129 -27.15 -1.68 12.50
N ASN A 130 -27.42 -1.04 13.64
CA ASN A 130 -28.30 -1.58 14.66
C ASN A 130 -29.76 -1.69 14.17
N LEU A 131 -30.28 -0.65 13.51
CA LEU A 131 -31.61 -0.67 12.91
C LEU A 131 -31.71 -1.72 11.80
N LEU A 132 -30.67 -1.85 10.96
CA LEU A 132 -30.63 -2.89 9.93
C LEU A 132 -30.66 -4.30 10.55
N LEU A 133 -29.87 -4.55 11.61
CA LEU A 133 -29.93 -5.80 12.35
C LEU A 133 -31.30 -6.05 12.98
N PHE A 134 -31.92 -5.03 13.57
CA PHE A 134 -33.29 -5.13 14.09
C PHE A 134 -34.30 -5.50 13.01
N THR A 135 -34.21 -4.91 11.81
CA THR A 135 -35.10 -5.27 10.70
C THR A 135 -34.89 -6.70 10.21
N LEU A 136 -33.65 -7.21 10.23
CA LEU A 136 -33.35 -8.61 9.89
C LEU A 136 -33.85 -9.59 10.95
N LEU A 137 -33.86 -9.21 12.23
CA LEU A 137 -34.40 -10.04 13.31
C LEU A 137 -35.93 -10.12 13.28
N LEU A 138 -36.61 -9.04 12.87
CA LEU A 138 -38.07 -9.03 12.71
C LEU A 138 -38.53 -9.67 11.40
N TRP A 139 -37.62 -9.85 10.44
CA TRP A 139 -37.91 -10.59 9.23
C TRP A 139 -37.82 -12.08 9.57
N ASP A 140 -38.96 -12.74 9.81
CA ASP A 140 -39.02 -14.20 9.93
C ASP A 140 -38.64 -14.83 8.57
N PRO A 141 -37.47 -15.46 8.41
CA PRO A 141 -37.07 -16.05 7.15
C PRO A 141 -37.58 -17.49 6.99
N LEU A 142 -38.23 -18.04 8.01
CA LEU A 142 -38.75 -19.40 8.09
C LEU A 142 -40.28 -19.37 8.14
N PRO A 143 -40.98 -19.43 7.00
CA PRO A 143 -42.38 -19.84 7.02
C PRO A 143 -42.46 -21.29 7.53
N GLU A 144 -43.39 -21.55 8.44
CA GLU A 144 -43.73 -22.90 8.92
C GLU A 144 -44.10 -23.87 7.78
#